data_AF-A0A6M5YR16-F1
#
_entry.id   AF-A0A6M5YR16-F1
#
_cell.length_a   1.000
_cell.length_b   1.000
_cell.length_c   1.000
_cell.angle_alpha   90.00
_cell.angle_beta   90.00
_cell.angle_gamma   90.00
#
_symmetry.space_group_name_H-M   'P 1'
#
loop_
_entity.id
_entity.type
_entity.pdbx_description
1 polymer ?
#
loop_
_entity_poly.entity_id
_entity_poly.type
_entity_poly.pdbx_seq_one_letter_code
_entity_poly.pdbx_strand_id
1 'polypeptide(L)'
;MGANFPVLPDTGCRNTVFNSVPQSGAEYVGRMSELGLRAFRVDLLRETPAQVGPLLDRYARITAGRDGGREAWRQLRALNQLGVTRGTLQRI
;
A
#
# COMPACT_ATOMS: atom_id res chain seq x y z
N MET A 1 -20.77 2.44 18.00
CA MET A 1 -20.68 3.10 16.67
C MET A 1 -19.44 3.99 16.68
N GLY A 2 -18.45 3.70 15.85
CA GLY A 2 -17.21 4.48 15.77
C GLY A 2 -16.32 3.87 14.71
N ALA A 3 -15.90 4.66 13.73
CA ALA A 3 -15.02 4.16 12.67
C ALA A 3 -13.64 3.85 13.26
N ASN A 4 -13.06 2.69 12.94
CA ASN A 4 -11.69 2.31 13.34
C ASN A 4 -10.61 3.29 12.81
N PHE A 5 -11.00 4.18 11.90
CA PHE A 5 -10.15 5.13 11.20
C PHE A 5 -10.82 6.51 11.25
N PRO A 6 -10.70 7.24 12.38
CA PRO A 6 -11.20 8.61 12.45
C PRO A 6 -10.47 9.47 11.42
N VAL A 7 -11.21 10.35 10.75
CA VAL A 7 -10.62 11.36 9.86
C VAL A 7 -9.76 12.29 10.71
N LEU A 8 -8.47 12.36 10.40
CA LEU A 8 -7.54 13.28 11.04
C LEU A 8 -7.37 14.51 10.14
N PRO A 9 -7.95 15.67 10.51
CA PRO A 9 -7.69 16.92 9.82
C PRO A 9 -6.28 17.41 10.17
N ASP A 10 -5.50 17.79 9.16
CA ASP A 10 -4.25 18.52 9.37
C ASP A 10 -4.50 20.03 9.55
N THR A 11 -3.46 20.76 9.99
CA THR A 11 -3.51 22.21 10.23
C THR A 11 -3.81 23.03 8.96
N GLY A 12 -3.77 22.42 7.77
CA GLY A 12 -4.05 23.04 6.48
C GLY A 12 -5.44 22.73 5.91
N CYS A 13 -6.38 22.21 6.72
CA CYS A 13 -7.69 21.73 6.27
C CYS A 13 -7.61 20.61 5.22
N ARG A 14 -6.47 19.92 5.11
CA ARG A 14 -6.35 18.72 4.29
C ARG A 14 -6.59 17.52 5.20
N ASN A 15 -7.46 16.64 4.77
CA ASN A 15 -7.74 15.42 5.51
C ASN A 15 -6.80 14.32 5.02
N THR A 16 -5.98 13.77 5.90
CA THR A 16 -5.31 12.51 5.59
C THR A 16 -6.29 11.38 5.91
N VAL A 17 -6.97 10.88 4.88
CA VAL A 17 -7.94 9.80 5.00
C VAL A 17 -7.27 8.49 4.60
N PHE A 18 -7.22 7.55 5.54
CA PHE A 18 -6.78 6.18 5.27
C PHE A 18 -8.00 5.28 5.07
N ASN A 19 -7.91 4.33 4.14
CA ASN A 19 -8.96 3.33 3.95
C ASN A 19 -9.06 2.43 5.20
N SER A 20 -10.26 1.94 5.50
CA SER A 20 -10.47 1.04 6.63
C SER A 20 -9.96 -0.38 6.41
N VAL A 21 -9.63 -0.71 5.16
CA VAL A 21 -9.07 -1.98 4.74
C VAL A 21 -7.68 -1.73 4.14
N PRO A 22 -6.65 -2.53 4.49
CA PRO A 22 -5.32 -2.41 3.91
C PRO A 22 -5.34 -2.47 2.38
N GLN A 23 -4.52 -1.66 1.73
CA GLN A 23 -4.38 -1.63 0.27
C GLN A 23 -2.95 -1.98 -0.12
N SER A 24 -2.77 -2.76 -1.19
CA SER A 24 -1.44 -3.15 -1.67
C SER A 24 -1.38 -3.25 -3.18
N GLY A 25 -0.34 -2.66 -3.78
CA GLY A 25 0.01 -2.84 -5.18
C GLY A 25 1.01 -3.99 -5.43
N ALA A 26 1.24 -4.85 -4.43
CA ALA A 26 2.27 -5.89 -4.46
C ALA A 26 2.20 -6.81 -5.69
N GLU A 27 1.00 -7.07 -6.23
CA GLU A 27 0.86 -7.94 -7.40
C GLU A 27 1.50 -7.36 -8.66
N TYR A 28 1.60 -6.03 -8.75
CA TYR A 28 2.11 -5.30 -9.90
C TYR A 28 3.59 -4.97 -9.79
N VAL A 29 4.23 -5.25 -8.65
CA VAL A 29 5.65 -4.92 -8.40
C VAL A 29 6.56 -5.53 -9.46
N GLY A 30 6.30 -6.78 -9.89
CA GLY A 30 7.07 -7.42 -10.97
C GLY A 30 7.00 -6.61 -12.26
N ARG A 31 5.78 -6.31 -12.75
CA ARG A 31 5.57 -5.51 -13.96
C ARG A 31 6.13 -4.09 -13.83
N MET A 32 5.97 -3.44 -12.68
CA MET A 32 6.53 -2.12 -12.41
C MET A 32 8.07 -2.15 -12.47
N SER A 33 8.68 -3.22 -11.96
CA SER A 33 10.14 -3.42 -12.02
C SER A 33 10.62 -3.60 -13.46
N GLU A 34 9.91 -4.37 -14.28
CA GLU A 34 10.17 -4.51 -15.72
C GLU A 34 10.08 -3.16 -16.45
N LEU A 35 9.14 -2.29 -16.05
CA LEU A 35 8.98 -0.93 -16.58
C LEU A 35 10.03 0.08 -16.05
N GLY A 36 10.96 -0.34 -15.20
CA GLY A 36 12.04 0.51 -14.70
C GLY A 36 11.79 1.16 -13.33
N LEU A 37 10.65 0.93 -12.68
CA LEU A 37 10.41 1.44 -11.33
C LEU A 37 11.32 0.71 -10.33
N ARG A 38 11.87 1.47 -9.37
CA ARG A 38 12.80 0.95 -8.34
C ARG A 38 12.45 1.40 -6.93
N ALA A 39 11.69 2.48 -6.80
CA ALA A 39 11.27 3.03 -5.52
C ALA A 39 9.87 2.52 -5.17
N PHE A 40 9.76 1.82 -4.04
CA PHE A 40 8.51 1.35 -3.47
C PHE A 40 8.42 1.84 -2.04
N ARG A 41 7.22 2.26 -1.61
CA ARG A 41 6.97 2.73 -0.24
C ARG A 41 5.99 1.79 0.44
N VAL A 42 6.28 1.47 1.69
CA VAL A 42 5.36 0.77 2.60
C VAL A 42 4.98 1.78 3.68
N ASP A 43 3.70 2.14 3.73
CA ASP A 43 3.15 2.99 4.78
C ASP A 43 2.49 2.11 5.84
N LEU A 44 2.97 2.24 7.09
CA LEU A 44 2.46 1.53 8.27
C LEU A 44 1.67 2.53 9.11
N LEU A 45 0.47 2.15 9.56
CA LEU A 45 -0.44 3.03 10.27
C LEU A 45 -0.64 2.59 11.71
N ARG A 46 -1.04 1.34 11.92
CA ARG A 46 -1.41 0.81 13.23
C ARG A 46 -0.85 -0.59 13.48
N GLU A 47 0.05 -1.05 12.62
CA GLU A 47 0.76 -2.31 12.77
C GLU A 47 1.62 -2.28 14.04
N THR A 48 1.48 -3.33 14.85
CA THR A 48 2.33 -3.55 16.01
C THR A 48 3.75 -3.93 15.60
N PRO A 49 4.77 -3.75 16.46
CA PRO A 49 6.14 -4.15 16.14
C PRO A 49 6.29 -5.61 15.68
N ALA A 50 5.49 -6.52 16.26
CA ALA A 50 5.47 -7.94 15.87
C ALA A 50 4.88 -8.19 14.47
N GLN A 51 4.07 -7.27 13.95
CA GLN A 51 3.51 -7.34 12.59
C GLN A 51 4.42 -6.68 11.56
N VAL A 52 5.13 -5.61 11.95
CA VAL A 52 5.97 -4.82 11.04
C VAL A 52 7.11 -5.64 10.43
N GLY A 53 7.87 -6.38 11.24
CA GLY A 53 9.02 -7.17 10.75
C GLY A 53 8.62 -8.16 9.64
N PRO A 54 7.71 -9.10 9.91
CA PRO A 54 7.24 -10.07 8.92
C PRO A 54 6.63 -9.42 7.66
N LEU A 55 5.98 -8.26 7.81
CA LEU A 55 5.41 -7.52 6.69
C LEU A 55 6.49 -6.92 5.78
N LEU A 56 7.52 -6.31 6.37
CA LEU A 56 8.64 -5.74 5.62
C LEU A 56 9.47 -6.84 4.94
N ASP A 57 9.73 -7.96 5.61
CA ASP A 57 10.43 -9.10 5.03
C ASP A 57 9.71 -9.63 3.78
N ARG A 58 8.38 -9.68 3.85
CA ARG A 58 7.53 -10.07 2.72
C ARG A 58 7.67 -9.08 1.56
N TYR A 59 7.55 -7.79 1.81
CA TYR A 59 7.74 -6.79 0.75
C TYR A 59 9.15 -6.82 0.17
N ALA A 60 10.18 -7.07 0.98
CA ALA A 60 11.55 -7.22 0.52
C ALA A 60 11.74 -8.42 -0.43
N ARG A 61 11.07 -9.55 -0.15
CA ARG A 61 11.09 -10.72 -1.05
C ARG A 61 10.40 -10.45 -2.38
N ILE A 62 9.28 -9.71 -2.35
CA ILE A 62 8.52 -9.33 -3.56
C ILE A 62 9.32 -8.37 -4.42
N THR A 63 9.92 -7.32 -3.84
CA THR A 63 10.74 -6.36 -4.60
C THR A 63 12.06 -6.97 -5.10
N ALA A 64 12.57 -8.00 -4.42
CA ALA A 64 13.69 -8.81 -4.91
C ALA A 64 13.29 -9.84 -5.98
N GLY A 65 12.01 -9.95 -6.35
CA GLY A 65 11.52 -10.92 -7.33
C GLY A 65 11.56 -12.38 -6.87
N ARG A 66 11.74 -12.62 -5.56
CA ARG A 66 11.79 -13.97 -4.98
C ARG A 66 10.39 -14.56 -4.78
N ASP A 67 9.41 -13.70 -4.55
CA ASP A 67 7.99 -14.08 -4.42
C ASP A 67 7.19 -13.43 -5.55
N GLY A 68 6.42 -14.23 -6.28
CA GLY A 68 5.58 -13.74 -7.38
C GLY A 68 4.37 -12.92 -6.88
N GLY A 69 3.92 -11.94 -7.67
CA GLY A 69 2.83 -11.04 -7.29
C GLY A 69 1.51 -11.72 -6.88
N ARG A 70 1.22 -12.91 -7.44
CA ARG A 70 0.04 -13.71 -7.09
C ARG A 70 0.15 -14.38 -5.70
N GLU A 71 1.36 -14.78 -5.31
CA GLU A 71 1.61 -15.37 -3.99
C GLU A 71 1.56 -14.28 -2.91
N ALA A 72 2.13 -13.12 -3.22
CA ALA A 72 2.06 -11.91 -2.40
C ALA A 72 0.63 -11.48 -2.07
N TRP A 73 -0.26 -11.44 -3.07
CA TRP A 73 -1.66 -11.03 -2.89
C TRP A 73 -2.42 -11.93 -1.90
N ARG A 74 -2.28 -13.25 -2.04
CA ARG A 74 -2.94 -14.22 -1.15
C ARG A 74 -2.52 -14.07 0.31
N GLN A 75 -1.25 -13.70 0.53
CA GLN A 75 -0.65 -13.65 1.86
C GLN A 75 -0.85 -12.29 2.54
N LEU A 76 -1.05 -11.20 1.79
CA LEU A 76 -1.25 -9.86 2.34
C LEU A 76 -2.69 -9.56 2.77
N ARG A 77 -3.69 -10.33 2.29
CA ARG A 77 -5.14 -10.10 2.57
C ARG A 77 -5.57 -8.63 2.40
N ALA A 78 -4.90 -7.89 1.52
CA ALA A 78 -5.13 -6.49 1.26
C ALA A 78 -6.01 -6.32 0.02
N LEU A 79 -6.77 -5.23 -0.03
CA LEU A 79 -7.43 -4.79 -1.24
C LEU A 79 -6.38 -4.52 -2.31
N ASN A 80 -6.65 -5.04 -3.50
CA ASN A 80 -5.80 -4.93 -4.67
C ASN A 80 -6.28 -3.85 -5.64
N GLN A 81 -7.20 -2.99 -5.19
CA GLN A 81 -7.59 -1.83 -5.96
C GLN A 81 -6.43 -0.82 -5.90
N LEU A 82 -5.57 -0.88 -6.91
CA LEU A 82 -4.81 0.29 -7.35
C LEU A 82 -5.81 1.43 -7.50
N GLY A 83 -5.72 2.40 -6.60
CA GLY A 83 -6.56 3.58 -6.55
C GLY A 83 -6.31 4.52 -7.72
N VAL A 84 -6.64 4.08 -8.93
CA VAL A 84 -6.99 5.00 -10.02
C VAL A 84 -8.47 5.36 -9.83
N THR A 85 -8.77 6.14 -8.80
CA THR A 85 -9.88 7.08 -8.97
C THR A 85 -9.41 8.10 -10.01
N ARG A 86 -10.25 8.42 -11.00
CA ARG A 86 -9.97 9.54 -11.92
C ARG A 86 -9.86 10.82 -11.08
N GLY A 87 -8.65 11.13 -10.63
CA GLY A 87 -8.36 12.42 -10.01
C GLY A 87 -8.47 13.51 -11.06
N THR A 88 -8.75 14.73 -10.62
CA THR A 88 -8.70 15.97 -11.40
C THR A 88 -7.25 16.40 -11.66
N LEU A 89 -6.41 15.47 -12.13
CA LEU A 89 -5.03 15.76 -12.49
C LEU A 89 -5.04 16.59 -13.79
N GLN A 90 -5.26 17.90 -13.65
CA GLN A 90 -5.05 18.86 -14.70
C GLN A 90 -3.54 19.01 -14.88
N ARG A 91 -3.08 18.67 -16.09
CA ARG A 91 -1.71 18.87 -16.53
C ARG A 91 -1.46 20.38 -16.54
N ILE A 92 -0.49 20.85 -15.74
CA ILE A 92 0.06 22.21 -15.82
C ILE A 92 0.91 22.30 -17.09
#